data_AF-J9VG44-F1
#
_entry.id   AF-J9VG44-F1
#
_cell.length_a   1.000
_cell.length_b   1.000
_cell.length_c   1.000
_cell.angle_alpha   90.00
_cell.angle_beta   90.00
_cell.angle_gamma   90.00
#
_symmetry.space_group_name_H-M   'P 1'
#
loop_
_entity.id
_entity.type
_entity.pdbx_description
1 polymer ?
#
loop_
_entity_poly.entity_id
_entity_poly.type
_entity_poly.pdbx_seq_one_letter_code
_entity_poly.pdbx_strand_id
1 'polypeptide(L)'
;QALTFLPSCNSSIYCTGELLHRVQLARIFPDSKTFVDLKLKRSENETLADFAKLMDDTNQNPSREQLAGFIDLHFSQGDELEAWKPPDYNPNPPILQQISDPKLREFAKVIVSIWTKLGRKVQNNVKLHPDRYSFLYVPNGFIVPGGRFKELYYWDSFWIIQGLLISDMVQTARGMIENLLYLVEKIGYIPNGSR
;
A
#
# COMPACT_ATOMS: atom_id res chain seq x y z
N GLN A 1 -29.90 -2.95 -14.87
CA GLN A 1 -28.56 -2.59 -15.38
C GLN A 1 -27.61 -3.65 -14.87
N ALA A 2 -26.96 -4.39 -15.75
CA ALA A 2 -25.94 -5.35 -15.32
C ALA A 2 -24.81 -4.55 -14.66
N LEU A 3 -24.48 -4.87 -13.41
CA LEU A 3 -23.24 -4.44 -12.79
C LEU A 3 -22.12 -5.01 -13.65
N THR A 4 -21.57 -4.20 -14.55
CA THR A 4 -20.30 -4.49 -15.19
C THR A 4 -19.27 -4.57 -14.07
N PHE A 5 -18.89 -5.78 -13.69
CA PHE A 5 -17.78 -6.01 -12.77
C PHE A 5 -16.53 -5.44 -13.45
N LEU A 6 -16.15 -4.23 -13.06
CA LEU A 6 -14.83 -3.70 -13.38
C LEU A 6 -13.82 -4.67 -12.74
N PRO A 7 -12.82 -5.15 -13.49
CA PRO A 7 -11.81 -6.01 -12.90
C PRO A 7 -11.17 -5.28 -11.73
N SER A 8 -10.96 -6.00 -10.62
CA SER A 8 -10.38 -5.46 -9.39
C SER A 8 -8.99 -4.87 -9.60
N CYS A 9 -8.32 -5.30 -10.67
CA CYS A 9 -7.09 -4.73 -11.17
C CYS A 9 -6.88 -5.10 -12.66
N ASN A 10 -6.38 -4.16 -13.45
CA ASN A 10 -6.14 -4.34 -14.89
C ASN A 10 -4.66 -4.55 -15.26
N SER A 11 -3.75 -4.61 -14.29
CA SER A 11 -2.32 -4.79 -14.58
C SER A 11 -1.98 -6.24 -14.92
N SER A 12 -1.32 -6.42 -16.06
CA SER A 12 -0.74 -7.67 -16.55
C SER A 12 0.64 -7.97 -15.94
N ILE A 13 1.12 -7.09 -15.05
CA ILE A 13 2.35 -7.29 -14.27
C ILE A 13 2.03 -7.55 -12.80
N TYR A 14 1.09 -6.79 -12.22
CA TYR A 14 0.87 -6.84 -10.77
C TYR A 14 -0.28 -7.74 -10.34
N CYS A 15 -1.21 -8.05 -11.24
CA CYS A 15 -2.47 -8.72 -10.87
C CYS A 15 -2.66 -10.02 -11.62
N THR A 16 -2.32 -10.05 -12.90
CA THR A 16 -2.35 -11.25 -13.73
C THR A 16 -1.08 -11.29 -14.60
N GLY A 17 -0.99 -12.26 -15.50
CA GLY A 17 0.03 -12.29 -16.53
C GLY A 17 1.23 -13.20 -16.24
N GLU A 18 1.97 -13.47 -17.30
CA GLU A 18 3.06 -14.45 -17.30
C GLU A 18 4.29 -13.98 -16.53
N LEU A 19 4.61 -12.67 -16.58
CA LEU A 19 5.71 -12.10 -15.82
C LEU A 19 5.51 -12.33 -14.31
N LEU A 20 4.34 -11.99 -13.78
CA LEU A 20 4.00 -12.24 -12.38
C LEU A 20 4.15 -13.72 -12.03
N HIS A 21 3.54 -14.59 -12.85
CA HIS A 21 3.55 -16.03 -12.63
C HIS A 21 4.98 -16.60 -12.54
N ARG A 22 5.83 -16.28 -13.52
CA ARG A 22 7.21 -16.78 -13.58
C ARG A 22 8.07 -16.26 -12.45
N VAL A 23 7.96 -14.97 -12.13
CA VAL A 23 8.72 -14.38 -11.01
C VAL A 23 8.36 -15.03 -9.67
N GLN A 24 7.06 -15.26 -9.42
CA GLN A 24 6.60 -15.89 -8.19
C GLN A 24 7.03 -17.36 -8.09
N LEU A 25 6.89 -18.14 -9.17
CA LEU A 25 7.30 -19.54 -9.18
C LEU A 25 8.82 -19.74 -9.12
N ALA A 26 9.60 -18.81 -9.68
CA ALA A 26 11.06 -18.82 -9.59
C ALA A 26 11.59 -18.50 -8.19
N ARG A 27 10.73 -18.06 -7.25
CA ARG A 27 11.09 -17.71 -5.86
C ARG A 27 12.33 -16.81 -5.80
N ILE A 28 12.31 -15.75 -6.61
CA ILE A 28 13.42 -14.78 -6.68
C ILE A 28 13.57 -14.09 -5.32
N PHE A 29 12.44 -13.74 -4.70
CA PHE A 29 12.38 -13.17 -3.36
C PHE A 29 11.91 -14.23 -2.35
N PRO A 30 12.40 -14.16 -1.09
CA PRO A 30 11.94 -15.04 -0.01
C PRO A 30 10.48 -14.80 0.36
N ASP A 31 9.99 -13.59 0.08
CA ASP A 31 8.63 -13.17 0.36
C ASP A 31 7.94 -12.75 -0.95
N SER A 32 6.81 -13.40 -1.25
CA SER A 32 6.06 -13.22 -2.50
C SER A 32 5.51 -11.81 -2.71
N LYS A 33 5.30 -11.03 -1.66
CA LYS A 33 4.82 -9.64 -1.81
C LYS A 33 5.94 -8.70 -2.24
N THR A 34 7.21 -9.09 -2.07
CA THR A 34 8.36 -8.22 -2.39
C THR A 34 8.29 -7.73 -3.83
N PHE A 35 7.95 -8.61 -4.79
CA PHE A 35 7.86 -8.25 -6.20
C PHE A 35 6.72 -7.27 -6.49
N VAL A 36 5.52 -7.51 -5.94
CA VAL A 36 4.37 -6.62 -6.16
C VAL A 36 4.52 -5.28 -5.41
N ASP A 37 5.41 -5.22 -4.42
CA ASP A 37 5.81 -3.97 -3.75
C ASP A 37 6.86 -3.15 -4.52
N LEU A 38 7.45 -3.70 -5.59
CA LEU A 38 8.33 -2.94 -6.46
C LEU A 38 7.51 -2.04 -7.39
N LYS A 39 8.11 -0.91 -7.78
CA LYS A 39 7.57 -0.06 -8.84
C LYS A 39 8.29 -0.31 -10.17
N LEU A 40 7.58 -0.08 -11.26
CA LEU A 40 8.18 -0.05 -12.60
C LEU A 40 9.02 1.21 -12.79
N LYS A 41 10.19 1.07 -13.40
CA LYS A 41 11.02 2.19 -13.85
C LYS A 41 10.49 2.84 -15.13
N ARG A 42 9.73 2.08 -15.92
CA ARG A 42 9.16 2.45 -17.23
C ARG A 42 7.67 2.10 -17.27
N SER A 43 6.99 2.37 -18.38
CA SER A 43 5.58 1.99 -18.51
C SER A 43 5.39 0.47 -18.48
N GLU A 44 4.16 0.02 -18.16
CA GLU A 44 3.79 -1.40 -18.22
C GLU A 44 4.04 -1.99 -19.61
N ASN A 45 3.65 -1.26 -20.67
CA ASN A 45 3.82 -1.71 -22.06
C ASN A 45 5.29 -1.90 -22.45
N GLU A 46 6.17 -0.97 -22.10
CA GLU A 46 7.61 -1.08 -22.41
C GLU A 46 8.23 -2.28 -21.66
N THR A 47 7.87 -2.44 -20.38
CA THR A 47 8.35 -3.56 -19.57
C THR A 47 7.89 -4.90 -20.14
N LEU A 48 6.63 -5.03 -20.55
CA LEU A 48 6.11 -6.25 -21.16
C LEU A 48 6.73 -6.54 -22.53
N ALA A 49 7.01 -5.51 -23.32
CA ALA A 49 7.70 -5.68 -24.61
C ALA A 49 9.13 -6.19 -24.42
N ASP A 50 9.87 -5.69 -23.43
CA ASP A 50 11.21 -6.19 -23.11
C ASP A 50 11.16 -7.59 -22.47
N PHE A 51 10.10 -7.90 -21.70
CA PHE A 51 9.87 -9.25 -21.19
C PHE A 51 9.63 -10.26 -22.32
N ALA A 52 8.84 -9.90 -23.34
CA ALA A 52 8.61 -10.75 -24.50
C ALA A 52 9.92 -11.10 -25.23
N LYS A 53 10.83 -10.12 -25.38
CA LYS A 53 12.16 -10.38 -25.94
C LYS A 53 12.97 -11.38 -25.11
N LEU A 54 12.98 -11.22 -23.78
CA LEU A 54 13.64 -12.19 -22.88
C LEU A 54 13.07 -13.60 -23.07
N MET A 55 11.75 -13.70 -23.20
CA MET A 55 11.08 -14.98 -23.43
C MET A 55 11.50 -15.60 -24.75
N ASP A 56 11.58 -14.83 -25.83
CA ASP A 56 12.03 -15.31 -27.14
C ASP A 56 13.51 -15.74 -27.12
N ASP A 57 14.39 -14.93 -26.53
CA ASP A 57 15.84 -15.21 -26.42
C ASP A 57 16.16 -16.47 -25.60
N THR A 58 15.23 -16.89 -24.73
CA THR A 58 15.39 -18.04 -23.83
C THR A 58 14.55 -19.24 -24.24
N ASN A 59 13.98 -19.26 -25.45
CA ASN A 59 13.06 -20.30 -25.91
C ASN A 59 11.93 -20.57 -24.90
N GLN A 60 11.34 -19.50 -24.37
CA GLN A 60 10.24 -19.51 -23.41
C GLN A 60 10.57 -20.12 -22.04
N ASN A 61 11.87 -20.27 -21.71
CA ASN A 61 12.32 -20.87 -20.46
C ASN A 61 13.50 -20.10 -19.82
N PRO A 62 13.29 -18.85 -19.37
CA PRO A 62 14.34 -18.07 -18.74
C PRO A 62 14.76 -18.68 -17.40
N SER A 63 16.07 -18.65 -17.10
CA SER A 63 16.60 -19.07 -15.81
C SER A 63 16.21 -18.09 -14.70
N ARG A 64 16.37 -18.53 -13.45
CA ARG A 64 16.12 -17.69 -12.27
C ARG A 64 17.00 -16.44 -12.27
N GLU A 65 18.25 -16.56 -12.69
CA GLU A 65 19.22 -15.47 -12.79
C GLU A 65 18.84 -14.47 -13.88
N GLN A 66 18.33 -14.96 -15.02
CA GLN A 66 17.86 -14.10 -16.10
C GLN A 66 16.61 -13.31 -15.69
N LEU A 67 15.65 -13.96 -15.01
CA LEU A 67 14.49 -13.27 -14.44
C LEU A 67 14.89 -12.26 -13.35
N ALA A 68 15.87 -12.59 -12.50
CA ALA A 68 16.37 -11.65 -11.50
C ALA A 68 17.02 -10.42 -12.16
N GLY A 69 17.87 -10.63 -13.18
CA GLY A 69 18.46 -9.53 -13.96
C GLY A 69 17.41 -8.68 -14.68
N PHE A 70 16.34 -9.30 -15.18
CA PHE A 70 15.20 -8.57 -15.73
C PHE A 70 14.52 -7.68 -14.69
N ILE A 71 14.25 -8.21 -13.49
CA ILE A 71 13.66 -7.44 -12.39
C ILE A 71 14.58 -6.27 -12.01
N ASP A 72 15.88 -6.50 -11.86
CA ASP A 72 16.84 -5.47 -11.51
C ASP A 72 16.90 -4.35 -12.55
N LEU A 73 16.72 -4.68 -13.84
CA LEU A 73 16.71 -3.70 -14.92
C LEU A 73 15.42 -2.87 -14.95
N HIS A 74 14.25 -3.50 -14.76
CA HIS A 74 12.93 -2.89 -15.02
C HIS A 74 12.20 -2.39 -13.77
N PHE A 75 12.57 -2.87 -12.59
CA PHE A 75 11.90 -2.55 -11.33
C PHE A 75 12.85 -1.83 -10.37
N SER A 76 12.26 -1.12 -9.42
CA SER A 76 12.97 -0.48 -8.31
C SER A 76 12.13 -0.54 -7.05
N GLN A 77 12.75 -0.24 -5.91
CA GLN A 77 12.03 -0.15 -4.64
C GLN A 77 10.87 0.84 -4.77
N GLY A 78 9.72 0.46 -4.21
CA GLY A 78 8.54 1.30 -4.15
C GLY A 78 8.80 2.61 -3.40
N ASP A 79 8.41 3.73 -4.01
CA ASP A 79 8.40 5.07 -3.42
C ASP A 79 6.98 5.63 -3.34
N GLU A 80 5.98 4.76 -3.26
CA GLU A 80 4.56 5.13 -3.18
C GLU A 80 4.20 6.01 -1.97
N LEU A 81 4.97 5.93 -0.89
CA LEU A 81 4.62 6.50 0.41
C LEU A 81 5.70 7.42 0.94
N GLU A 82 5.26 8.46 1.63
CA GLU A 82 6.09 9.29 2.51
C GLU A 82 5.64 9.13 3.97
N ALA A 83 6.58 9.33 4.89
CA ALA A 83 6.26 9.43 6.31
C ALA A 83 5.40 10.68 6.53
N TRP A 84 4.29 10.52 7.24
CA TRP A 84 3.35 11.61 7.47
C TRP A 84 2.99 11.68 8.94
N LYS A 85 3.04 12.89 9.50
CA LYS A 85 2.61 13.14 10.87
C LYS A 85 1.17 13.64 10.87
N PRO A 86 0.26 12.98 11.60
CA PRO A 86 -1.11 13.47 11.75
C PRO A 86 -1.14 14.91 12.28
N PRO A 87 -1.90 15.83 11.65
CA PRO A 87 -1.90 17.25 12.00
C PRO A 87 -2.58 17.53 13.36
N ASP A 88 -3.51 16.67 13.75
CA ASP A 88 -4.27 16.71 15.00
C ASP A 88 -3.64 15.82 16.10
N TYR A 89 -2.40 15.34 15.89
CA TYR A 89 -1.72 14.57 16.93
C TYR A 89 -1.47 15.41 18.18
N ASN A 90 -2.03 14.94 19.30
CA ASN A 90 -1.77 15.46 20.63
C ASN A 90 -1.03 14.39 21.47
N PRO A 91 0.17 14.66 22.02
CA PRO A 91 0.87 13.71 22.90
C PRO A 91 0.20 13.52 24.27
N ASN A 92 -0.73 14.40 24.65
CA ASN A 92 -1.48 14.32 25.90
C ASN A 92 -2.99 14.49 25.64
N PRO A 93 -3.63 13.55 24.93
CA PRO A 93 -5.05 13.64 24.61
C PRO A 93 -5.90 13.49 25.89
N PRO A 94 -7.15 14.01 25.88
CA PRO A 94 -8.02 14.00 27.06
C PRO A 94 -8.21 12.62 27.71
N ILE A 95 -8.19 11.55 26.93
CA ILE A 95 -8.29 10.17 27.43
C ILE A 95 -7.24 9.83 28.50
N LEU A 96 -6.03 10.38 28.42
CA LEU A 96 -4.98 10.09 29.41
C LEU A 96 -5.34 10.60 30.81
N GLN A 97 -6.12 11.69 30.90
CA GLN A 97 -6.57 12.24 32.19
C GLN A 97 -7.66 11.38 32.83
N GLN A 98 -8.39 10.59 32.03
CA GLN A 98 -9.45 9.70 32.50
C GLN A 98 -8.90 8.38 33.07
N ILE A 99 -7.62 8.06 32.81
CA ILE A 99 -6.98 6.84 33.32
C ILE A 99 -6.38 7.12 34.69
N SER A 100 -6.98 6.56 35.75
CA SER A 100 -6.55 6.77 37.14
C SER A 100 -5.22 6.07 37.46
N ASP A 101 -5.03 4.83 36.99
CA ASP A 101 -3.82 4.05 37.25
C ASP A 101 -2.60 4.65 36.51
N PRO A 102 -1.52 5.04 37.22
CA PRO A 102 -0.35 5.66 36.60
C PRO A 102 0.37 4.78 35.57
N LYS A 103 0.42 3.45 35.79
CA LYS A 103 1.10 2.53 34.86
C LYS A 103 0.28 2.36 33.58
N LEU A 104 -1.05 2.24 33.70
CA LEU A 104 -1.93 2.19 32.53
C LEU A 104 -1.93 3.50 31.76
N ARG A 105 -1.84 4.64 32.45
CA ARG A 105 -1.72 5.96 31.80
C ARG A 105 -0.44 6.07 30.98
N GLU A 106 0.68 5.61 31.52
CA GLU A 106 1.96 5.61 30.77
C GLU A 106 1.90 4.65 29.58
N PHE A 107 1.32 3.46 29.75
CA PHE A 107 1.09 2.53 28.65
C PHE A 107 0.22 3.15 27.53
N ALA A 108 -0.88 3.81 27.90
CA ALA A 108 -1.74 4.50 26.93
C ALA A 108 -1.00 5.64 26.21
N LYS A 109 -0.13 6.37 26.92
CA LYS A 109 0.73 7.40 26.32
C LYS A 109 1.70 6.82 25.29
N VAL A 110 2.26 5.64 25.55
CA VAL A 110 3.07 4.91 24.57
C VAL A 110 2.23 4.57 23.34
N ILE A 111 1.00 4.05 23.51
CA ILE A 111 0.08 3.76 22.39
C ILE A 111 -0.19 5.01 21.55
N VAL A 112 -0.56 6.13 22.19
CA VAL A 112 -0.81 7.40 21.49
C VAL A 112 0.40 7.82 20.66
N SER A 113 1.62 7.66 21.18
CA SER A 113 2.84 8.03 20.46
C SER A 113 3.06 7.24 19.16
N ILE A 114 2.50 6.02 19.06
CA ILE A 114 2.65 5.14 17.90
C ILE A 114 1.98 5.74 16.65
N TRP A 115 0.92 6.54 16.78
CA TRP A 115 0.25 7.17 15.65
C TRP A 115 1.21 7.98 14.76
N THR A 116 2.18 8.66 15.36
CA THR A 116 3.19 9.44 14.62
C THR A 116 4.18 8.57 13.84
N LYS A 117 4.35 7.30 14.24
CA LYS A 117 5.26 6.35 13.59
C LYS A 117 4.58 5.61 12.44
N LEU A 118 3.27 5.40 12.56
CA LEU A 118 2.46 4.65 11.59
C LEU A 118 1.77 5.54 10.55
N GLY A 119 1.87 6.87 10.67
CA GLY A 119 1.31 7.79 9.68
C GLY A 119 2.04 7.74 8.33
N ARG A 120 1.27 7.57 7.26
CA ARG A 120 1.73 7.53 5.87
C ARG A 120 0.87 8.43 5.01
N LYS A 121 1.44 8.89 3.90
CA LYS A 121 0.72 9.60 2.86
C LYS A 121 1.18 9.11 1.50
N VAL A 122 0.24 8.94 0.57
CA VAL A 122 0.58 8.52 -0.80
C VAL A 122 1.21 9.69 -1.54
N GLN A 123 2.38 9.44 -2.14
CA GLN A 123 3.06 10.44 -2.95
C GLN A 123 2.25 10.75 -4.21
N ASN A 124 2.34 12.01 -4.67
CA ASN A 124 1.61 12.45 -5.87
C ASN A 124 2.02 11.69 -7.14
N ASN A 125 3.22 11.07 -7.15
CA ASN A 125 3.68 10.29 -8.29
C ASN A 125 2.79 9.08 -8.59
N VAL A 126 2.22 8.44 -7.55
CA VAL A 126 1.27 7.33 -7.71
C VAL A 126 0.00 7.79 -8.43
N LYS A 127 -0.41 9.05 -8.21
CA LYS A 127 -1.55 9.66 -8.92
C LYS A 127 -1.23 9.98 -10.38
N LEU A 128 -0.01 10.45 -10.65
CA LEU A 128 0.43 10.88 -11.99
C LEU A 128 0.78 9.69 -12.90
N HIS A 129 1.32 8.62 -12.34
CA HIS A 129 1.78 7.44 -13.06
C HIS A 129 1.23 6.15 -12.42
N PRO A 130 -0.10 5.98 -12.33
CA PRO A 130 -0.71 4.84 -11.65
C PRO A 130 -0.37 3.48 -12.29
N ASP A 131 0.03 3.48 -13.57
CA ASP A 131 0.47 2.29 -14.30
C ASP A 131 1.82 1.73 -13.80
N ARG A 132 2.60 2.51 -13.06
CA ARG A 132 3.93 2.12 -12.58
C ARG A 132 3.94 1.51 -11.18
N TYR A 133 2.80 1.54 -10.51
CA TYR A 133 2.65 1.08 -9.14
C TYR A 133 1.50 0.09 -9.10
N SER A 134 1.61 -0.94 -8.27
CA SER A 134 0.40 -1.66 -7.88
C SER A 134 -0.37 -0.93 -6.76
N PHE A 135 0.24 0.08 -6.13
CA PHE A 135 -0.39 0.85 -5.05
C PHE A 135 -1.52 1.75 -5.59
N LEU A 136 -2.64 1.78 -4.88
CA LEU A 136 -3.78 2.65 -5.22
C LEU A 136 -3.65 4.00 -4.54
N TYR A 137 -3.73 5.09 -5.32
CA TYR A 137 -3.69 6.44 -4.77
C TYR A 137 -4.92 6.73 -3.89
N VAL A 138 -4.69 7.41 -2.77
CA VAL A 138 -5.74 8.02 -1.93
C VAL A 138 -5.32 9.44 -1.51
N PRO A 139 -6.27 10.39 -1.36
CA PRO A 139 -5.95 11.81 -1.22
C PRO A 139 -5.41 12.24 0.16
N ASN A 140 -5.84 11.57 1.24
CA ASN A 140 -5.52 11.96 2.61
C ASN A 140 -4.41 11.09 3.22
N GLY A 141 -3.73 11.63 4.24
CA GLY A 141 -2.87 10.83 5.11
C GLY A 141 -3.67 9.78 5.88
N PHE A 142 -3.04 8.66 6.22
CA PHE A 142 -3.66 7.54 6.91
C PHE A 142 -2.67 6.83 7.83
N ILE A 143 -3.18 5.99 8.71
CA ILE A 143 -2.40 5.14 9.61
C ILE A 143 -2.39 3.71 9.08
N VAL A 144 -1.20 3.09 9.01
CA VAL A 144 -1.05 1.68 8.63
C VAL A 144 -1.09 0.75 9.85
N PRO A 145 -1.38 -0.56 9.69
CA PRO A 145 -1.28 -1.53 10.79
C PRO A 145 0.15 -1.66 11.35
N GLY A 146 1.16 -1.47 10.49
CA GLY A 146 2.57 -1.48 10.87
C GLY A 146 3.34 -2.72 10.41
N GLY A 147 4.64 -2.72 10.72
CA GLY A 147 5.57 -3.75 10.26
C GLY A 147 5.72 -3.74 8.74
N ARG A 148 5.43 -4.89 8.12
CA ARG A 148 5.50 -5.08 6.66
C ARG A 148 4.34 -4.42 5.91
N PHE A 149 3.22 -4.17 6.57
CA PHE A 149 2.00 -3.63 5.98
C PHE A 149 2.12 -2.11 5.85
N LYS A 150 2.19 -1.64 4.60
CA LYS A 150 2.43 -0.23 4.26
C LYS A 150 1.20 0.45 3.67
N GLU A 151 0.23 -0.33 3.20
CA GLU A 151 -1.01 0.14 2.60
C GLU A 151 -2.13 0.38 3.62
N LEU A 152 -3.15 1.13 3.19
CA LEU A 152 -4.41 1.26 3.92
C LEU A 152 -5.14 -0.08 3.87
N TYR A 153 -5.48 -0.66 5.02
CA TYR A 153 -6.21 -1.94 5.10
C TYR A 153 -7.66 -1.73 5.52
N TYR A 154 -8.60 -2.43 4.88
CA TYR A 154 -10.03 -2.18 5.04
C TYR A 154 -10.52 -2.37 6.48
N TRP A 155 -10.57 -3.61 6.97
CA TRP A 155 -11.11 -3.91 8.30
C TRP A 155 -10.24 -3.37 9.45
N ASP A 156 -8.91 -3.33 9.29
CA ASP A 156 -7.98 -2.70 10.25
C ASP A 156 -8.31 -1.21 10.45
N SER A 157 -8.72 -0.52 9.38
CA SER A 157 -9.05 0.91 9.45
C SER A 157 -10.18 1.19 10.43
N PHE A 158 -11.12 0.26 10.65
CA PHE A 158 -12.18 0.45 11.64
C PHE A 158 -11.61 0.63 13.05
N TRP A 159 -10.73 -0.29 13.48
CA TRP A 159 -10.14 -0.25 14.82
C TRP A 159 -9.18 0.93 15.00
N ILE A 160 -8.43 1.26 13.93
CA ILE A 160 -7.58 2.44 13.90
C ILE A 160 -8.41 3.71 14.07
N ILE A 161 -9.51 3.86 13.32
CA ILE A 161 -10.41 5.02 13.41
C ILE A 161 -10.98 5.14 14.83
N GLN A 162 -11.41 4.04 15.46
CA GLN A 162 -11.87 4.06 16.85
C GLN A 162 -10.77 4.57 17.80
N GLY A 163 -9.54 4.07 17.66
CA GLY A 163 -8.39 4.52 18.45
C GLY A 163 -8.05 6.00 18.23
N LEU A 164 -8.15 6.49 16.99
CA LEU A 164 -7.95 7.89 16.65
C LEU A 164 -9.01 8.79 17.29
N LEU A 165 -10.28 8.40 17.25
CA LEU A 165 -11.38 9.15 17.89
C LEU A 165 -11.20 9.23 19.40
N ILE A 166 -10.79 8.14 20.05
CA ILE A 166 -10.45 8.12 21.49
C ILE A 166 -9.25 9.02 21.80
N SER A 167 -8.32 9.17 20.84
CA SER A 167 -7.14 10.03 20.93
C SER A 167 -7.42 11.49 20.56
N ASP A 168 -8.68 11.89 20.36
CA ASP A 168 -9.11 13.23 19.91
C ASP A 168 -8.56 13.62 18.52
N MET A 169 -8.27 12.62 17.67
CA MET A 169 -7.72 12.79 16.32
C MET A 169 -8.80 12.70 15.25
N VAL A 170 -9.81 13.57 15.37
CA VAL A 170 -11.03 13.55 14.53
C VAL A 170 -10.72 13.90 13.07
N GLN A 171 -9.77 14.80 12.81
CA GLN A 171 -9.40 15.19 11.45
C GLN A 171 -8.75 14.01 10.72
N THR A 172 -7.85 13.28 11.38
CA THR A 172 -7.19 12.10 10.81
C THR A 172 -8.19 10.97 10.60
N ALA A 173 -9.09 10.72 11.57
CA ALA A 173 -10.15 9.73 11.42
C ALA A 173 -11.05 10.02 10.21
N ARG A 174 -11.46 11.27 10.04
CA ARG A 174 -12.24 11.72 8.88
C ARG A 174 -11.49 11.51 7.57
N GLY A 175 -10.21 11.89 7.51
CA GLY A 175 -9.38 11.71 6.30
C GLY A 175 -9.26 10.24 5.88
N MET A 176 -9.15 9.31 6.84
CA MET A 176 -9.17 7.87 6.55
C MET A 176 -10.51 7.40 5.98
N ILE A 177 -11.64 7.86 6.52
CA ILE A 177 -12.97 7.54 5.98
C ILE A 177 -13.12 8.07 4.56
N GLU A 178 -12.69 9.31 4.31
CA GLU A 178 -12.70 9.94 2.99
C GLU A 178 -11.81 9.17 1.99
N ASN A 179 -10.69 8.58 2.43
CA ASN A 179 -9.88 7.70 1.59
C ASN A 179 -10.65 6.42 1.18
N LEU A 180 -11.40 5.81 2.10
CA LEU A 180 -12.22 4.63 1.79
C LEU A 180 -13.33 4.99 0.80
N LEU A 181 -14.00 6.14 0.98
CA LEU A 181 -14.99 6.64 0.04
C LEU A 181 -14.37 6.93 -1.34
N TYR A 182 -13.18 7.53 -1.38
CA TYR A 182 -12.45 7.76 -2.62
C TYR A 182 -12.18 6.45 -3.38
N LEU A 183 -11.82 5.36 -2.71
CA LEU A 183 -11.65 4.06 -3.35
C LEU A 183 -12.97 3.53 -3.92
N VAL A 184 -14.09 3.67 -3.19
CA VAL A 184 -15.42 3.31 -3.71
C VAL A 184 -15.76 4.12 -4.95
N GLU A 185 -15.51 5.43 -4.96
CA GLU A 185 -15.76 6.29 -6.12
C GLU A 185 -14.89 5.94 -7.33
N LYS A 186 -13.64 5.50 -7.11
CA LYS A 186 -12.69 5.21 -8.19
C LYS A 186 -12.79 3.81 -8.76
N ILE A 187 -13.01 2.82 -7.91
CA ILE A 187 -12.97 1.41 -8.32
C ILE A 187 -14.23 0.62 -7.95
N GLY A 188 -15.21 1.26 -7.31
CA GLY A 188 -16.54 0.69 -7.05
C GLY A 188 -16.68 -0.09 -5.74
N TYR A 189 -15.61 -0.26 -4.97
CA TYR A 189 -15.60 -0.99 -3.69
C TYR A 189 -14.39 -0.59 -2.83
N ILE A 190 -14.35 -1.08 -1.59
CA ILE A 190 -13.18 -0.95 -0.71
C ILE A 190 -12.34 -2.25 -0.83
N PRO A 191 -11.12 -2.21 -1.38
CA PRO A 191 -10.26 -3.38 -1.50
C PRO A 191 -9.70 -3.78 -0.13
N ASN A 192 -9.21 -5.01 0.01
CA ASN A 192 -8.61 -5.49 1.26
C ASN A 192 -7.48 -4.57 1.75
N GLY A 193 -6.59 -4.19 0.83
CA GLY A 193 -5.60 -3.13 1.02
C GLY A 193 -5.66 -2.16 -0.16
N SER A 194 -5.07 -0.98 -0.05
CA SER A 194 -4.91 -0.04 -1.19
C SER A 194 -3.85 -0.52 -2.19
N ARG A 195 -3.98 -1.76 -2.68
CA ARG A 195 -3.15 -2.45 -3.66
C ARG A 195 -3.97 -3.52 -4.39
#